data_AF-A0A519S530-F1
#
_entry.id   AF-A0A519S530-F1
#
_cell.length_a   1.000
_cell.length_b   1.000
_cell.length_c   1.000
_cell.angle_alpha   90.00
_cell.angle_beta   90.00
_cell.angle_gamma   90.00
#
_symmetry.space_group_name_H-M   'P 1'
#
loop_
_entity.id
_entity.type
_entity.pdbx_description
1 polymer ?
#
loop_
_entity_poly.entity_id
_entity_poly.type
_entity_poly.pdbx_seq_one_letter_code
_entity_poly.pdbx_strand_id
1 'polypeptide(L)'
;MRGLPHRGRPGPLRWAATLGSAWGVLSGCSGAHEPRRAPLPEARHVQVAPTADVPALVGLSIDGLRQRLGPPQPLPDQLTDGEAGALLYTSRGQLDSLLVFHTGGLLVLATYDARSRRVRDLLLPGHHEDSLMGRAHLRSSAPNYLVMPVFRNTRSFRLLGLRVIPTK
;
A
#
# COMPACT_ATOMS: atom_id res chain seq x y z
N MET A 1 -22.04 12.06 48.62
CA MET A 1 -20.99 13.07 48.85
C MET A 1 -20.19 13.19 47.56
N ARG A 2 -20.36 14.29 46.80
CA ARG A 2 -19.38 15.39 46.61
C ARG A 2 -18.04 14.87 46.03
N GLY A 3 -17.57 15.25 44.85
CA GLY A 3 -18.07 16.19 43.85
C GLY A 3 -17.17 16.23 42.59
N LEU A 4 -17.74 16.68 41.47
CA LEU A 4 -17.06 17.53 40.47
C LEU A 4 -16.81 18.90 41.13
N PRO A 5 -15.83 19.76 40.72
CA PRO A 5 -15.63 20.28 39.35
C PRO A 5 -14.12 20.57 39.02
N HIS A 6 -13.66 21.00 37.85
CA HIS A 6 -13.85 22.32 37.22
C HIS A 6 -13.10 22.40 35.86
N ARG A 7 -13.69 23.15 34.92
CA ARG A 7 -13.13 24.25 34.07
C ARG A 7 -11.61 24.26 33.84
N GLY A 8 -11.06 24.50 32.66
CA GLY A 8 -11.55 25.10 31.44
C GLY A 8 -10.33 25.67 30.66
N ARG A 9 -10.49 25.97 29.36
CA ARG A 9 -9.58 26.87 28.65
C ARG A 9 -10.36 27.78 27.69
N PRO A 10 -10.42 29.08 27.97
CA PRO A 10 -10.63 30.12 26.96
C PRO A 10 -9.29 30.38 26.26
N GLY A 11 -9.16 31.00 25.09
CA GLY A 11 -10.07 31.79 24.28
C GLY A 11 -9.36 32.22 22.99
N PRO A 12 -9.93 33.17 22.25
CA PRO A 12 -9.51 33.54 20.89
C PRO A 12 -8.45 34.66 20.90
N LEU A 13 -7.49 34.61 19.98
CA LEU A 13 -6.63 35.76 19.66
C LEU A 13 -7.11 36.41 18.36
N ARG A 14 -7.97 37.41 18.57
CA ARG A 14 -8.22 38.53 17.65
C ARG A 14 -6.93 39.33 17.53
N TRP A 15 -6.51 39.64 16.31
CA TRP A 15 -5.64 40.79 16.08
C TRP A 15 -6.43 41.82 15.28
N ALA A 16 -6.66 42.95 15.94
CA ALA A 16 -7.22 44.15 15.38
C ALA A 16 -6.08 45.02 14.82
N ALA A 17 -6.33 45.55 13.63
CA ALA A 17 -5.91 46.81 13.03
C ALA A 17 -4.67 47.54 13.58
N THR A 18 -3.84 48.00 12.64
CA THR A 18 -3.40 49.40 12.63
C THR A 18 -3.37 49.96 11.21
N LEU A 19 -4.06 51.08 11.05
CA LEU A 19 -4.07 51.99 9.92
C LEU A 19 -2.71 52.70 9.81
N GLY A 20 -2.25 52.91 8.58
CA GLY A 20 -1.15 53.79 8.25
C GLY A 20 -1.39 54.44 6.89
N SER A 21 -2.05 55.59 6.90
CA SER A 21 -2.28 56.44 5.73
C SER A 21 -0.99 57.17 5.35
N ALA A 22 -0.61 57.14 4.07
CA ALA A 22 0.26 58.16 3.49
C ALA A 22 -0.16 58.40 2.03
N TRP A 23 -0.55 59.64 1.75
CA TRP A 23 -0.92 60.16 0.44
C TRP A 23 0.29 60.27 -0.49
N GLY A 24 0.07 59.97 -1.77
CA GLY A 24 0.94 60.35 -2.88
C GLY A 24 0.10 60.36 -4.17
N VAL A 25 -0.13 61.53 -4.74
CA VAL A 25 -0.82 61.73 -6.03
C VAL A 25 0.23 61.88 -7.11
N LEU A 26 0.25 61.00 -8.11
CA LEU A 26 0.79 61.26 -9.45
C LEU A 26 0.06 60.43 -10.51
N SER A 27 -0.21 61.10 -11.63
CA SER A 27 -0.95 60.73 -12.83
C SER A 27 -0.40 59.52 -13.60
N GLY A 28 -1.26 58.80 -14.33
CA GLY A 28 -0.79 57.85 -15.36
C GLY A 28 -1.89 56.94 -15.95
N CYS A 29 -2.19 57.15 -17.23
CA CYS A 29 -3.08 56.34 -18.07
C CYS A 29 -2.50 54.93 -18.33
N SER A 30 -3.29 53.88 -18.16
CA SER A 30 -3.49 52.79 -19.15
C SER A 30 -4.17 51.60 -18.49
N GLY A 31 -5.30 51.19 -19.07
CA GLY A 31 -5.93 49.93 -18.75
C GLY A 31 -5.07 48.76 -19.23
N ALA A 32 -4.62 47.95 -18.29
CA ALA A 32 -4.40 46.52 -18.48
C ALA A 32 -4.78 45.85 -17.16
N HIS A 33 -6.03 45.40 -17.06
CA HIS A 33 -6.44 44.47 -16.01
C HIS A 33 -5.72 43.15 -16.28
N GLU A 34 -4.57 42.94 -15.64
CA GLU A 34 -4.02 41.60 -15.52
C GLU A 34 -4.83 40.90 -14.43
N PRO A 35 -5.57 39.82 -14.75
CA PRO A 35 -6.32 39.11 -13.73
C PRO A 35 -5.32 38.58 -12.71
N ARG A 36 -5.44 39.09 -11.49
CA ARG A 36 -4.77 38.62 -10.29
C ARG A 36 -4.86 37.09 -10.28
N ARG A 37 -3.78 36.41 -10.69
CA ARG A 37 -3.68 34.95 -10.58
C ARG A 37 -3.93 34.62 -9.12
N ALA A 38 -5.08 34.01 -8.86
CA ALA A 38 -5.32 33.34 -7.59
C ALA A 38 -4.12 32.41 -7.34
N PRO A 39 -3.66 32.26 -6.09
CA PRO A 39 -2.68 31.23 -5.78
C PRO A 39 -3.23 29.92 -6.31
N LEU A 40 -2.50 29.30 -7.25
CA LEU A 40 -2.76 27.92 -7.65
C LEU A 40 -2.84 27.11 -6.36
N PRO A 41 -3.86 26.26 -6.15
CA PRO A 41 -3.85 25.34 -5.03
C PRO A 41 -2.52 24.58 -5.12
N GLU A 42 -1.75 24.62 -4.03
CA GLU A 42 -0.50 23.85 -3.90
C GLU A 42 -0.77 22.46 -4.47
N ALA A 43 0.04 22.07 -5.46
CA ALA A 43 -0.05 20.75 -6.03
C ALA A 43 0.04 19.76 -4.87
N ARG A 44 -1.10 19.17 -4.50
CA ARG A 44 -1.13 18.01 -3.61
C ARG A 44 -0.24 17.00 -4.30
N HIS A 45 0.98 16.82 -3.79
CA HIS A 45 1.84 15.73 -4.19
C HIS A 45 1.02 14.46 -3.99
N VAL A 46 0.49 13.92 -5.09
CA VAL A 46 -0.18 12.63 -5.10
C VAL A 46 0.92 11.65 -4.73
N GLN A 47 0.95 11.23 -3.46
CA GLN A 47 1.87 10.20 -3.01
C GLN A 47 1.45 8.92 -3.74
N VAL A 48 2.15 8.59 -4.82
CA VAL A 48 2.00 7.32 -5.49
C VAL A 48 2.45 6.27 -4.49
N ALA A 49 1.52 5.46 -4.01
CA ALA A 49 1.84 4.37 -3.12
C ALA A 49 2.91 3.49 -3.81
N PRO A 50 3.97 3.08 -3.10
CA PRO A 50 4.95 2.15 -3.66
C PRO A 50 4.24 0.96 -4.30
N THR A 51 4.67 0.59 -5.50
CA THR A 51 4.16 -0.57 -6.25
C THR A 51 5.24 -1.62 -6.41
N ALA A 52 4.83 -2.88 -6.45
CA ALA A 52 5.69 -4.01 -6.71
C ALA A 52 5.39 -4.55 -8.11
N ASP A 53 6.43 -4.82 -8.89
CA ASP A 53 6.30 -5.53 -10.16
C ASP A 53 6.29 -7.05 -9.91
N VAL A 54 5.16 -7.56 -9.40
CA VAL A 54 5.02 -8.99 -9.11
C VAL A 54 5.11 -9.86 -10.37
N PRO A 55 4.58 -9.48 -11.55
CA PRO A 55 4.76 -10.24 -12.78
C PRO A 55 6.23 -10.57 -13.10
N ALA A 56 7.17 -9.68 -12.81
CA ALA A 56 8.60 -9.92 -13.02
C ALA A 56 9.23 -10.92 -12.03
N LEU A 57 8.53 -11.26 -10.95
CA LEU A 57 8.95 -12.24 -9.95
C LEU A 57 8.42 -13.65 -10.24
N VAL A 58 7.36 -13.76 -11.03
CA VAL A 58 6.75 -15.04 -11.40
C VAL A 58 7.74 -15.88 -12.21
N GLY A 59 7.89 -17.15 -11.83
CA GLY A 59 8.75 -18.12 -12.53
C GLY A 59 10.23 -18.08 -12.11
N LEU A 60 10.64 -17.13 -11.26
CA LEU A 60 11.97 -17.12 -10.68
C LEU A 60 12.19 -18.30 -9.71
N SER A 61 13.44 -18.72 -9.55
CA SER A 61 13.83 -19.58 -8.43
C SER A 61 13.85 -18.77 -7.14
N ILE A 62 13.87 -19.47 -6.00
CA ILE A 62 13.99 -18.81 -4.70
C ILE A 62 15.30 -18.02 -4.56
N ASP A 63 16.36 -18.46 -5.24
CA ASP A 63 17.64 -17.73 -5.32
C ASP A 63 17.52 -16.48 -6.20
N GLY A 64 16.79 -16.56 -7.32
CA GLY A 64 16.47 -15.40 -8.14
C GLY A 64 15.63 -14.36 -7.38
N LEU A 65 14.67 -14.80 -6.56
CA LEU A 65 13.95 -13.90 -5.66
C LEU A 65 14.88 -13.23 -4.64
N ARG A 66 15.81 -13.97 -4.03
CA ARG A 66 16.79 -13.39 -3.10
C ARG A 66 17.71 -12.37 -3.76
N GLN A 67 18.14 -12.62 -5.00
CA GLN A 67 18.95 -11.68 -5.77
C GLN A 67 18.17 -10.40 -6.09
N ARG A 68 16.87 -10.53 -6.39
CA ARG A 68 16.03 -9.39 -6.79
C ARG A 68 15.49 -8.58 -5.62
N LEU A 69 15.11 -9.25 -4.54
CA LEU A 69 14.38 -8.68 -3.39
C LEU A 69 15.24 -8.56 -2.13
N GLY A 70 16.45 -9.13 -2.13
CA GLY A 70 17.31 -9.19 -0.96
C GLY A 70 17.03 -10.41 -0.07
N PRO A 71 17.62 -10.43 1.14
CA PRO A 71 17.44 -11.55 2.05
C PRO A 71 15.97 -11.69 2.49
N PRO A 72 15.50 -12.92 2.74
CA PRO A 72 14.16 -13.13 3.26
C PRO A 72 14.02 -12.53 4.65
N GLN A 73 12.81 -12.10 4.97
CA GLN A 73 12.44 -11.54 6.27
C GLN A 73 11.78 -12.60 7.16
N PRO A 74 11.77 -12.39 8.48
CA PRO A 74 10.98 -13.21 9.40
C PRO A 74 9.50 -13.19 9.01
N LEU A 75 8.80 -14.30 9.21
CA LEU A 75 7.35 -14.36 9.03
C LEU A 75 6.67 -13.50 10.11
N PRO A 76 5.85 -12.50 9.73
CA PRO A 76 5.12 -11.69 10.70
C PRO A 76 4.16 -12.52 11.57
N ASP A 77 4.11 -12.26 12.87
CA ASP A 77 3.29 -13.01 13.83
C ASP A 77 1.80 -13.03 13.46
N GLN A 78 1.30 -11.94 12.87
CA GLN A 78 -0.08 -11.83 12.35
C GLN A 78 -0.44 -12.89 11.28
N LEU A 79 0.57 -13.45 10.59
CA LEU A 79 0.39 -14.53 9.61
C LEU A 79 0.50 -15.92 10.23
N THR A 80 1.08 -16.03 11.43
CA THR A 80 1.31 -17.30 12.13
C THR A 80 0.14 -17.61 13.08
N ASP A 81 -0.31 -16.61 13.83
CA ASP A 81 -1.26 -16.80 14.95
C ASP A 81 -2.71 -16.39 14.58
N GLY A 82 -2.94 -16.01 13.33
CA GLY A 82 -4.15 -15.32 12.91
C GLY A 82 -4.91 -15.93 11.72
N GLU A 83 -5.92 -15.20 11.27
CA GLU A 83 -6.76 -15.54 10.11
C GLU A 83 -5.96 -15.79 8.83
N ALA A 84 -4.80 -15.14 8.73
CA ALA A 84 -3.91 -15.20 7.59
C ALA A 84 -3.01 -16.47 7.60
N GLY A 85 -2.99 -17.23 8.69
CA GLY A 85 -2.45 -18.59 8.72
C GLY A 85 -3.17 -19.49 7.72
N ALA A 86 -4.47 -19.30 7.49
CA ALA A 86 -5.21 -20.04 6.47
C ALA A 86 -4.63 -19.87 5.05
N LEU A 87 -3.98 -18.73 4.75
CA LEU A 87 -3.28 -18.55 3.48
C LEU A 87 -2.14 -19.58 3.33
N LEU A 88 -1.36 -19.79 4.40
CA LEU A 88 -0.32 -20.81 4.46
C LEU A 88 -0.94 -22.21 4.33
N TYR A 89 -2.15 -22.41 4.85
CA TYR A 89 -2.85 -23.69 4.81
C TYR A 89 -3.43 -24.01 3.44
N THR A 90 -3.89 -23.02 2.66
CA THR A 90 -4.34 -23.25 1.27
C THR A 90 -3.21 -23.64 0.31
N SER A 91 -1.96 -23.45 0.73
CA SER A 91 -0.77 -23.95 0.04
C SER A 91 -0.38 -25.39 0.45
N ARG A 92 -1.10 -26.04 1.39
CA ARG A 92 -0.74 -27.32 2.05
C ARG A 92 -0.92 -28.61 1.25
N GLY A 93 -0.86 -28.56 -0.07
CA GLY A 93 -0.60 -29.80 -0.81
C GLY A 93 0.80 -30.35 -0.50
N GLN A 94 1.77 -29.45 -0.30
CA GLN A 94 3.18 -29.73 -0.01
C GLN A 94 3.87 -28.38 0.25
N LEU A 95 3.97 -27.96 1.51
CA LEU A 95 4.90 -26.90 1.87
C LEU A 95 6.27 -27.56 2.09
N ASP A 96 7.08 -27.66 1.05
CA ASP A 96 8.47 -28.08 1.26
C ASP A 96 9.27 -26.93 1.90
N SER A 97 8.95 -25.66 1.57
CA SER A 97 9.50 -24.46 2.21
C SER A 97 8.75 -23.16 1.87
N LEU A 98 8.89 -22.14 2.73
CA LEU A 98 8.31 -20.80 2.57
C LEU A 98 9.33 -19.72 2.95
N LEU A 99 9.41 -18.65 2.15
CA LEU A 99 10.15 -17.42 2.48
C LEU A 99 9.25 -16.20 2.35
N VAL A 100 9.62 -15.14 3.07
CA VAL A 100 8.90 -13.87 3.09
C VAL A 100 9.81 -12.76 2.56
N PHE A 101 9.27 -11.91 1.71
CA PHE A 101 9.96 -10.77 1.13
C PHE A 101 9.08 -9.52 1.20
N HIS A 102 9.72 -8.36 1.11
CA HIS A 102 9.04 -7.08 0.97
C HIS A 102 9.49 -6.38 -0.31
N THR A 103 8.53 -5.84 -1.06
CA THR A 103 8.79 -5.05 -2.27
C THR A 103 7.63 -4.13 -2.54
N GLY A 104 7.89 -2.89 -2.95
CA GLY A 104 6.81 -1.93 -3.25
C GLY A 104 5.79 -1.75 -2.12
N GLY A 105 6.25 -1.81 -0.86
CA GLY A 105 5.35 -1.76 0.31
C GLY A 105 4.38 -2.96 0.43
N LEU A 106 4.52 -3.99 -0.39
CA LEU A 106 3.78 -5.24 -0.33
C LEU A 106 4.62 -6.31 0.36
N LEU A 107 3.93 -7.16 1.13
CA LEU A 107 4.47 -8.38 1.67
C LEU A 107 4.23 -9.50 0.65
N VAL A 108 5.28 -10.26 0.32
CA VAL A 108 5.22 -11.36 -0.64
C VAL A 108 5.69 -12.63 0.05
N LEU A 109 4.82 -13.62 0.17
CA LEU A 109 5.22 -14.95 0.64
C LEU A 109 5.45 -15.84 -0.58
N ALA A 110 6.63 -16.40 -0.70
CA ALA A 110 6.99 -17.32 -1.76
C ALA A 110 6.99 -18.75 -1.22
N THR A 111 6.12 -19.58 -1.77
CA THR A 111 6.16 -21.02 -1.54
C THR A 111 7.07 -21.63 -2.60
N TYR A 112 7.93 -22.56 -2.22
CA TYR A 112 8.86 -23.14 -3.17
C TYR A 112 9.17 -24.59 -2.84
N ASP A 113 9.60 -25.32 -3.86
CA ASP A 113 10.10 -26.68 -3.74
C ASP A 113 11.54 -26.64 -3.23
N ALA A 114 11.79 -27.21 -2.05
CA ALA A 114 13.10 -27.14 -1.42
C ALA A 114 14.21 -27.86 -2.22
N ARG A 115 13.84 -28.88 -3.00
CA ARG A 115 14.77 -29.70 -3.78
C ARG A 115 15.16 -29.02 -5.09
N SER A 116 14.17 -28.58 -5.87
CA SER A 116 14.38 -27.93 -7.16
C SER A 116 14.62 -26.42 -7.07
N ARG A 117 14.43 -25.82 -5.89
CA ARG A 117 14.57 -24.37 -5.64
C ARG A 117 13.58 -23.52 -6.45
N ARG A 118 12.56 -24.12 -7.07
CA ARG A 118 11.56 -23.43 -7.91
C ARG A 118 10.41 -22.91 -7.06
N VAL A 119 10.06 -21.64 -7.27
CA VAL A 119 8.89 -21.01 -6.65
C VAL A 119 7.63 -21.59 -7.27
N ARG A 120 6.72 -22.07 -6.43
CA ARG A 120 5.45 -22.68 -6.84
C ARG A 120 4.35 -21.64 -6.93
N ASP A 121 4.28 -20.73 -5.97
CA ASP A 121 3.37 -19.60 -6.01
C ASP A 121 3.86 -18.43 -5.15
N LEU A 122 3.32 -17.27 -5.46
CA LEU A 122 3.51 -16.03 -4.71
C LEU A 122 2.18 -15.64 -4.08
N LEU A 123 2.20 -15.37 -2.79
CA LEU A 123 1.04 -14.99 -2.03
C LEU A 123 1.18 -13.55 -1.55
N LEU A 124 0.15 -12.75 -1.81
CA LEU A 124 0.06 -11.34 -1.45
C LEU A 124 -1.07 -11.17 -0.43
N PRO A 125 -0.76 -11.08 0.88
CA PRO A 125 -1.78 -10.88 1.90
C PRO A 125 -2.46 -9.52 1.77
N GLY A 126 -3.76 -9.50 2.00
CA GLY A 126 -4.57 -8.28 2.06
C GLY A 126 -6.05 -8.54 1.85
N HIS A 127 -6.87 -7.55 2.21
CA HIS A 127 -8.32 -7.71 2.28
C HIS A 127 -9.09 -7.07 1.10
N HIS A 128 -8.37 -6.41 0.19
CA HIS A 128 -8.96 -5.70 -0.95
C HIS A 128 -8.28 -6.13 -2.24
N GLU A 129 -9.00 -6.87 -3.09
CA GLU A 129 -8.48 -7.44 -4.33
C GLU A 129 -7.96 -6.36 -5.28
N ASP A 130 -8.77 -5.35 -5.62
CA ASP A 130 -8.38 -4.30 -6.57
C ASP A 130 -7.13 -3.54 -6.13
N SER A 131 -7.00 -3.29 -4.82
CA SER A 131 -5.82 -2.64 -4.26
C SER A 131 -4.57 -3.52 -4.41
N LEU A 132 -4.69 -4.82 -4.13
CA LEU A 132 -3.60 -5.76 -4.31
C LEU A 132 -3.22 -5.89 -5.79
N MET A 133 -4.20 -6.03 -6.69
CA MET A 133 -3.99 -6.10 -8.13
C MET A 133 -3.25 -4.87 -8.65
N GLY A 134 -3.72 -3.68 -8.30
CA GLY A 134 -3.12 -2.41 -8.71
C GLY A 134 -1.70 -2.21 -8.16
N ARG A 135 -1.50 -2.44 -6.86
CA ARG A 135 -0.19 -2.26 -6.22
C ARG A 135 0.84 -3.30 -6.66
N ALA A 136 0.40 -4.49 -7.06
CA ALA A 136 1.27 -5.57 -7.53
C ALA A 136 1.44 -5.59 -9.06
N HIS A 137 0.85 -4.62 -9.78
CA HIS A 137 0.79 -4.58 -11.24
C HIS A 137 0.27 -5.88 -11.88
N LEU A 138 -0.65 -6.56 -11.20
CA LEU A 138 -1.23 -7.81 -11.68
C LEU A 138 -2.36 -7.54 -12.67
N ARG A 139 -2.56 -8.48 -13.59
CA ARG A 139 -3.66 -8.49 -14.55
C ARG A 139 -4.39 -9.83 -14.45
N SER A 140 -5.72 -9.80 -14.48
CA SER A 140 -6.55 -11.02 -14.39
C SER A 140 -6.36 -11.95 -15.59
N SER A 141 -6.00 -11.40 -16.76
CA SER A 141 -5.84 -12.11 -18.02
C SER A 141 -4.38 -12.20 -18.50
N ALA A 142 -3.45 -12.53 -17.61
CA ALA A 142 -2.04 -12.67 -17.96
C ALA A 142 -1.72 -14.04 -18.59
N PRO A 143 -0.80 -14.11 -19.57
CA PRO A 143 -0.49 -15.37 -20.27
C PRO A 143 0.46 -16.30 -19.51
N ASN A 144 1.13 -15.83 -18.45
CA ASN A 144 2.20 -16.54 -17.75
C ASN A 144 1.90 -16.77 -16.25
N TYR A 145 0.77 -16.30 -15.75
CA TYR A 145 0.31 -16.58 -14.39
C TYR A 145 -1.21 -16.55 -14.28
N LEU A 146 -1.71 -17.26 -13.28
CA LEU A 146 -3.08 -17.20 -12.79
C LEU A 146 -3.11 -16.42 -11.48
N VAL A 147 -4.07 -15.51 -11.33
CA VAL A 147 -4.38 -14.87 -10.04
C VAL A 147 -5.61 -15.53 -9.45
N MET A 148 -5.50 -16.02 -8.22
CA MET A 148 -6.59 -16.64 -7.47
C MET A 148 -6.83 -15.88 -6.17
N PRO A 149 -8.04 -15.39 -5.90
CA PRO A 149 -8.37 -14.87 -4.58
C PRO A 149 -8.35 -16.00 -3.56
N VAL A 150 -7.76 -15.74 -2.40
CA VAL A 150 -7.72 -16.70 -1.30
C VAL A 150 -8.67 -16.22 -0.21
N PHE A 151 -9.66 -17.04 0.11
CA PHE A 151 -10.68 -16.72 1.09
C PHE A 151 -10.50 -17.52 2.38
N ARG A 152 -11.03 -16.99 3.48
CA ARG A 152 -11.23 -17.79 4.70
C ARG A 152 -12.25 -18.88 4.43
N ASN A 153 -11.92 -20.11 4.83
CA ASN A 153 -12.88 -21.21 4.90
C ASN A 153 -13.67 -21.14 6.22
N THR A 154 -14.48 -20.09 6.38
CA THR A 154 -15.37 -19.88 7.54
C THR A 154 -16.73 -19.35 7.08
N ARG A 155 -17.65 -19.07 8.00
CA ARG A 155 -19.01 -18.54 7.70
C ARG A 155 -19.02 -17.18 6.99
N SER A 156 -17.88 -16.48 6.96
CA SER A 156 -17.71 -15.23 6.23
C SER A 156 -16.65 -15.43 5.14
N PHE A 157 -17.05 -15.37 3.87
CA PHE A 157 -16.14 -15.40 2.71
C PHE A 157 -15.31 -14.11 2.65
N ARG A 158 -14.38 -13.94 3.59
CA ARG A 158 -13.47 -12.80 3.64
C ARG A 158 -12.21 -13.09 2.84
N LEU A 159 -11.84 -12.13 1.99
CA LEU A 159 -10.58 -12.16 1.26
C LEU A 159 -9.41 -12.05 2.25
N LEU A 160 -8.47 -12.97 2.11
CA LEU A 160 -7.22 -12.99 2.86
C LEU A 160 -6.03 -12.49 2.03
N GLY A 161 -6.11 -12.62 0.72
CA GLY A 161 -5.05 -12.20 -0.19
C GLY A 161 -5.23 -12.75 -1.60
N LEU A 162 -4.22 -12.53 -2.42
CA LEU A 162 -4.14 -13.06 -3.78
C LEU A 162 -3.01 -14.09 -3.86
N ARG A 163 -3.28 -15.21 -4.53
CA ARG A 163 -2.28 -16.20 -4.90
C ARG A 163 -1.99 -16.06 -6.38
N VAL A 164 -0.71 -15.94 -6.73
CA VAL A 164 -0.22 -15.81 -8.10
C VAL A 164 0.55 -17.08 -8.42
N ILE A 165 0.04 -17.84 -9.38
CA ILE A 165 0.55 -19.17 -9.73
C ILE A 165 1.13 -19.10 -11.15
N PRO A 166 2.40 -19.45 -11.38
CA PRO A 166 2.96 -19.59 -12.72
C PRO A 166 2.17 -20.62 -13.54
N THR A 167 1.92 -20.34 -14.82
CA THR A 167 1.20 -21.25 -15.74
C THR A 167 2.10 -21.94 -16.76
N LYS A 168 3.41 -21.73 -16.66
CA LYS A 168 4.44 -22.26 -17.57
C LYS A 168 5.59 -22.88 -16.80
#